data_AF-A0A353C7P2-F1
#
_entry.id   AF-A0A353C7P2-F1
#
_cell.length_a   1.000
_cell.length_b   1.000
_cell.length_c   1.000
_cell.angle_alpha   90.00
_cell.angle_beta   90.00
_cell.angle_gamma   90.00
#
_symmetry.space_group_name_H-M   'P 1'
#
loop_
_entity.id
_entity.type
_entity.pdbx_description
1 polymer ?
#
loop_
_entity_poly.entity_id
_entity_poly.type
_entity_poly.pdbx_seq_one_letter_code
_entity_poly.pdbx_strand_id
1 'polypeptide(L)' 'IEPIYSYHIFEKGHRFLVKNGKNFRENEIWRNVVDRRSGETEREELIVANFSEVLYDPPNVPAA' A
#
# COMPACT_ATOMS: atom_id res chain seq x y z
N ILE A 1 -10.75 -14.52 -26.05
CA ILE A 1 -11.50 -14.65 -24.78
C ILE A 1 -11.09 -13.46 -23.93
N GLU A 2 -12.02 -12.62 -23.49
CA GLU A 2 -11.68 -11.53 -22.59
C GLU A 2 -11.30 -12.05 -21.19
N PRO A 3 -10.39 -11.38 -20.48
CA PRO A 3 -10.07 -11.73 -19.11
C PRO A 3 -11.32 -11.59 -18.23
N ILE A 4 -11.49 -12.51 -17.28
CA ILE A 4 -12.65 -12.53 -16.37
C ILE A 4 -12.49 -11.50 -15.25
N TYR A 5 -11.24 -11.20 -14.87
CA TYR A 5 -10.93 -10.31 -13.76
C TYR A 5 -10.23 -9.02 -14.21
N SER A 6 -10.52 -7.95 -13.49
CA SER A 6 -9.69 -6.74 -13.44
C SER A 6 -9.11 -6.56 -12.04
N TYR A 7 -7.97 -5.89 -11.97
CA TYR A 7 -7.24 -5.69 -10.71
C TYR A 7 -7.04 -4.20 -10.43
N HIS A 8 -7.26 -3.80 -9.19
CA HIS A 8 -7.00 -2.43 -8.73
C HIS A 8 -6.04 -2.46 -7.54
N ILE A 9 -4.88 -1.83 -7.71
CA ILE A 9 -3.83 -1.74 -6.67
C ILE A 9 -4.01 -0.44 -5.89
N PHE A 10 -3.91 -0.53 -4.57
CA PHE A 10 -4.04 0.61 -3.68
C PHE A 10 -3.23 0.41 -2.40
N GLU A 11 -2.96 1.48 -1.66
CA GLU A 11 -2.24 1.40 -0.40
C GLU A 11 -3.15 1.58 0.83
N LYS A 12 -2.77 0.93 1.93
CA LYS A 12 -3.37 1.11 3.26
C LYS A 12 -2.28 1.40 4.30
N GLY A 13 -2.68 2.03 5.41
CA GLY A 13 -1.81 2.19 6.59
C GLY A 13 -0.57 3.03 6.36
N HIS A 14 -0.57 3.94 5.38
CA HIS A 14 0.58 4.79 5.08
C HIS A 14 0.96 5.68 6.26
N ARG A 15 2.17 5.48 6.81
CA ARG A 15 2.73 6.36 7.85
C ARG A 15 4.24 6.46 7.79
N PHE A 16 4.75 7.56 8.33
CA PHE A 16 6.18 7.76 8.60
C PHE A 16 6.48 7.56 10.09
N LEU A 17 7.67 7.04 10.37
CA LEU A 17 8.14 6.71 11.72
C LEU A 17 9.59 7.16 11.88
N VAL A 18 9.97 7.63 13.07
CA VAL A 18 11.37 7.86 13.43
C VAL A 18 11.82 6.76 14.37
N LYS A 19 12.93 6.09 14.03
CA LYS A 19 13.54 5.06 14.89
C LYS A 19 15.05 5.18 14.83
N ASN A 20 15.70 5.34 15.99
CA ASN A 20 17.15 5.47 16.11
C ASN A 20 17.75 6.59 15.23
N GLY A 21 17.07 7.75 15.17
CA GLY A 21 17.52 8.91 14.36
C GLY A 21 17.37 8.73 12.85
N LYS A 22 16.71 7.65 12.41
CA LYS A 22 16.42 7.36 11.00
C LYS A 22 14.93 7.46 10.73
N ASN A 23 14.59 7.89 9.52
CA ASN A 23 13.21 7.98 9.04
C ASN A 23 12.82 6.68 8.33
N PHE A 24 11.61 6.21 8.59
CA PHE A 24 11.03 5.03 7.95
C PHE A 24 9.65 5.36 7.38
N ARG A 25 9.30 4.72 6.27
CA ARG A 25 7.93 4.64 5.76
C ARG A 25 7.45 3.21 5.89
N GLU A 26 6.21 3.06 6.33
CA GLU A 26 5.49 1.81 6.19
C GLU A 26 4.12 2.02 5.56
N ASN A 27 3.71 1.03 4.78
CA ASN A 27 2.41 0.93 4.17
C ASN A 27 2.19 -0.51 3.72
N GLU A 28 0.95 -0.85 3.44
CA GLU A 28 0.59 -2.11 2.82
C GLU A 28 0.10 -1.84 1.40
N ILE A 29 0.49 -2.70 0.45
CA ILE A 29 -0.03 -2.67 -0.92
C ILE A 29 -1.05 -3.80 -1.05
N TRP A 30 -2.25 -3.43 -1.45
CA TRP A 30 -3.40 -4.32 -1.59
C TRP A 30 -3.89 -4.36 -3.03
N ARG A 31 -4.58 -5.44 -3.38
CA ARG A 31 -5.22 -5.63 -4.68
C ARG A 31 -6.68 -6.02 -4.52
N ASN A 32 -7.58 -5.24 -5.12
CA ASN A 32 -8.94 -5.71 -5.36
C ASN A 32 -8.95 -6.58 -6.62
N VAL A 33 -9.60 -7.74 -6.53
CA VAL A 33 -9.95 -8.58 -7.67
C VAL A 33 -11.41 -8.34 -7.99
N VAL A 34 -11.69 -7.81 -9.17
CA VAL A 34 -13.03 -7.42 -9.61
C VAL A 34 -13.47 -8.33 -10.75
N ASP A 35 -14.63 -8.97 -10.62
CA ASP A 35 -15.26 -9.70 -11.73
C ASP A 35 -15.75 -8.70 -12.76
N ARG A 36 -15.26 -8.81 -13.99
CA ARG A 36 -15.60 -7.89 -15.09
C ARG A 36 -17.01 -8.07 -15.62
N ARG A 37 -17.67 -9.19 -15.30
CA ARG A 37 -19.04 -9.49 -15.70
C ARG A 37 -20.06 -8.80 -14.81
N SER A 38 -19.82 -8.78 -13.49
CA SER A 38 -20.72 -8.17 -12.50
C SER A 38 -20.28 -6.77 -12.04
N GLY A 39 -18.98 -6.47 -12.12
CA GLY A 39 -18.38 -5.26 -11.54
C GLY A 39 -18.11 -5.37 -10.03
N GLU A 40 -18.39 -6.51 -9.42
CA GLU A 40 -18.22 -6.71 -7.98
C GLU A 40 -16.77 -7.03 -7.60
N THR A 41 -16.33 -6.54 -6.44
CA THR A 41 -15.06 -6.94 -5.85
C THR A 41 -15.24 -8.31 -5.18
N GLU A 42 -14.64 -9.35 -5.73
CA GLU A 42 -14.70 -10.70 -5.16
C GLU A 42 -13.75 -10.87 -3.97
N ARG A 43 -12.57 -10.26 -4.07
CA ARG A 43 -11.47 -10.43 -3.10
C ARG A 43 -10.65 -9.17 -2.96
N GLU A 44 -10.09 -9.02 -1.77
CA GLU A 44 -9.03 -8.08 -1.48
C GLU A 44 -7.82 -8.87 -0.98
N GLU A 45 -6.67 -8.64 -1.59
CA GLU A 45 -5.47 -9.44 -1.37
C GLU A 45 -4.31 -8.55 -0.92
N LEU A 46 -3.71 -8.83 0.24
CA LEU A 46 -2.46 -8.21 0.66
C LEU A 46 -1.33 -8.72 -0.24
N ILE A 47 -0.66 -7.80 -0.94
CA ILE A 47 0.44 -8.12 -1.85
C ILE A 47 1.78 -8.00 -1.14
N VAL A 48 1.99 -6.89 -0.45
CA VAL A 48 3.21 -6.65 0.33
C VAL A 48 2.93 -5.73 1.51
N ALA A 49 3.56 -6.01 2.65
CA ALA A 49 3.68 -5.08 3.76
C ALA A 49 5.09 -4.48 3.72
N ASN A 50 5.19 -3.19 3.43
CA ASN A 50 6.46 -2.50 3.33
C ASN A 50 6.83 -1.87 4.67
N PHE A 51 8.10 -2.02 5.03
CA PHE A 51 8.75 -1.24 6.08
C PHE A 51 10.16 -0.90 5.58
N SER A 52 10.45 0.37 5.36
CA SER A 52 11.69 0.77 4.69
C SER A 52 12.22 2.10 5.22
N GLU A 53 13.55 2.19 5.37
CA GLU A 53 14.23 3.45 5.67
C GLU A 53 14.08 4.39 4.48
N VAL A 54 13.73 5.65 4.75
CA VAL A 54 13.68 6.71 3.74
C VAL A 54 14.85 7.66 3.94
N LEU A 55 15.52 7.98 2.85
CA LEU A 55 16.71 8.85 2.85
C LEU A 55 16.36 10.33 2.64
N TYR A 56 15.08 10.66 2.53
CA TYR A 56 14.58 12.03 2.41
C TYR A 56 13.83 12.41 3.69
N ASP A 57 13.68 13.72 3.92
CA ASP A 57 12.90 14.24 5.04
C ASP A 57 11.41 14.02 4.79
N PRO A 58 10.72 13.18 5.58
CA PRO A 58 9.31 12.92 5.37
C PRO A 58 8.46 14.15 5.74
N PRO A 59 7.41 14.46 4.97
CA PRO A 59 6.51 15.55 5.31
C PRO A 59 5.82 15.29 6.65
N ASN A 60 5.76 16.32 7.50
CA ASN A 60 5.02 16.33 8.77
C ASN A 60 5.48 15.31 9.83
N VAL A 61 6.75 14.93 9.85
CA VAL A 61 7.34 14.23 11.00
C VAL A 61 7.96 15.28 11.91
N PRO A 62 7.54 15.41 13.18
CA PRO A 62 8.21 16.30 14.13
C PRO A 62 9.69 15.93 14.20
N ALA A 63 10.56 16.93 14.07
CA ALA A 63 11.98 16.73 14.35
C ALA A 63 12.11 16.13 15.75
N ALA A 64 12.79 14.99 15.84
CA ALA A 64 13.08 14.32 17.11
C ALA A 64 13.96 15.19 18.01
#